data_AF-A0A520F888-F1
#
_entry.id   AF-A0A520F888-F1
#
_cell.length_a   1.000
_cell.length_b   1.000
_cell.length_c   1.000
_cell.angle_alpha   90.00
_cell.angle_beta   90.00
_cell.angle_gamma   90.00
#
_symmetry.space_group_name_H-M   'P 1'
#
loop_
_entity.id
_entity.type
_entity.pdbx_description
1 polymer ?
#
loop_
_entity_poly.entity_id
_entity_poly.type
_entity_poly.pdbx_seq_one_letter_code
_entity_poly.pdbx_strand_id
1 'polypeptide(L)'
;MDKRQSIASAGVEASTALRPEDGLARRWFDTEKLCFDAGAAYLAAVEQFDGITTAAARSAFDNATRLLHDASVAVDRFYEAHRSTLEHASAQFAATPRLVQDALAEADAARSTVDEQYATYPSLRQAWNELDSATTQLNDVRRDPLRAREQAAVVRDRSTALREAVRSAPGRQQEARTALVSVRTRIEAVRTRSEGIAPAFSSLLREFNAKSSADLSHNERSSTRHIEQADEDLRAARSALDTGNPEQALDLVAQARSHLTDAEHLVDAVTDRVRLLRAVKADPSETENKVRFKLRDAQQLAINRGLVAEWGSVLDAQLARIDRASNALTGTHPDYWSYLQDLATISDFIAGVIERMRS
;
A
#
# COMPACT_ATOMS: atom_id res chain seq x y z
N MET A 1 -25.38 -38.28 29.01
CA MET A 1 -26.06 -37.59 27.90
C MET A 1 -26.09 -36.08 28.13
N ASP A 2 -26.80 -35.59 29.16
CA ASP A 2 -27.13 -34.17 29.38
C ASP A 2 -25.91 -33.20 29.36
N LYS A 3 -24.84 -33.50 30.11
CA LYS A 3 -23.63 -32.64 30.14
C LYS A 3 -22.93 -32.51 28.78
N ARG A 4 -22.80 -33.60 28.01
CA ARG A 4 -22.12 -33.57 26.70
C ARG A 4 -22.99 -32.90 25.65
N GLN A 5 -24.29 -33.14 25.69
CA GLN A 5 -25.26 -32.46 24.84
C GLN A 5 -25.22 -30.95 25.06
N SER A 6 -25.19 -30.49 26.31
CA SER A 6 -25.05 -29.06 26.64
C SER A 6 -23.74 -28.46 26.12
N ILE A 7 -22.60 -29.15 26.29
CA ILE A 7 -21.30 -28.68 25.77
C ILE A 7 -21.32 -28.58 24.24
N ALA A 8 -21.83 -29.61 23.55
CA ALA A 8 -21.92 -29.61 22.09
C ALA A 8 -22.85 -28.51 21.58
N SER A 9 -24.03 -28.33 22.20
CA SER A 9 -24.97 -27.26 21.88
C SER A 9 -24.35 -25.87 22.05
N ALA A 10 -23.68 -25.60 23.18
CA ALA A 10 -23.01 -24.32 23.43
C ALA A 10 -21.85 -24.08 22.45
N GLY A 11 -21.11 -25.12 22.10
CA GLY A 11 -20.06 -25.05 21.08
C GLY A 11 -20.59 -24.76 19.68
N VAL A 12 -21.75 -25.34 19.32
CA VAL A 12 -22.41 -25.10 18.03
C VAL A 12 -22.97 -23.69 17.96
N GLU A 13 -23.58 -23.18 19.04
CA GLU A 13 -24.04 -21.79 19.13
C GLU A 13 -22.86 -20.82 18.96
N ALA A 14 -21.78 -21.03 19.72
CA ALA A 14 -20.58 -20.22 19.62
C ALA A 14 -19.95 -20.28 18.21
N SER A 15 -19.90 -21.46 17.59
CA SER A 15 -19.40 -21.62 16.23
C SER A 15 -20.30 -20.92 15.22
N THR A 16 -21.62 -20.97 15.39
CA THR A 16 -22.56 -20.30 14.48
C THR A 16 -22.44 -18.78 14.58
N ALA A 17 -22.23 -18.26 15.78
CA ALA A 17 -22.07 -16.84 16.03
C ALA A 17 -20.73 -16.26 15.53
N LEU A 18 -19.68 -17.08 15.47
CA LEU A 18 -18.34 -16.64 15.07
C LEU A 18 -17.91 -17.09 13.66
N ARG A 19 -18.45 -18.22 13.20
CA ARG A 19 -18.07 -18.94 11.98
C ARG A 19 -19.31 -19.63 11.35
N PRO A 20 -20.30 -18.84 10.88
CA PRO A 20 -21.54 -19.39 10.33
C PRO A 20 -21.31 -20.32 9.12
N GLU A 21 -20.20 -20.15 8.40
CA GLU A 21 -19.79 -20.95 7.24
C GLU A 21 -19.48 -22.41 7.56
N ASP A 22 -19.17 -22.75 8.81
CA ASP A 22 -18.84 -24.13 9.20
C ASP A 22 -20.05 -25.09 9.12
N GLY A 23 -21.27 -24.54 9.08
CA GLY A 23 -22.51 -25.31 8.91
C GLY A 23 -22.80 -26.31 10.03
N LEU A 24 -22.14 -26.18 11.20
CA LEU A 24 -22.29 -27.10 12.33
C LEU A 24 -23.71 -27.10 12.90
N ALA A 25 -24.41 -25.96 12.88
CA ALA A 25 -25.81 -25.87 13.31
C ALA A 25 -26.71 -26.88 12.58
N ARG A 26 -26.54 -27.02 11.26
CA ARG A 26 -27.34 -27.94 10.45
C ARG A 26 -27.07 -29.40 10.81
N ARG A 27 -25.80 -29.75 11.06
CA ARG A 27 -25.41 -31.12 11.44
C ARG A 27 -25.82 -31.47 12.87
N TRP A 28 -25.78 -30.48 13.75
CA TRP A 28 -26.23 -30.62 15.14
C TRP A 28 -27.74 -30.82 15.24
N PHE A 29 -28.53 -30.13 14.42
CA PHE A 29 -29.98 -30.25 14.39
C PHE A 29 -30.47 -31.71 14.26
N ASP A 30 -29.85 -32.50 13.39
CA ASP A 30 -30.22 -33.92 13.22
C ASP A 30 -29.93 -34.74 14.50
N THR A 31 -28.87 -34.38 15.24
CA THR A 31 -28.50 -35.03 16.50
C THR A 31 -29.45 -34.61 17.63
N GLU A 32 -29.80 -33.33 17.71
CA GLU A 32 -30.80 -32.82 18.67
C GLU A 32 -32.16 -33.47 18.44
N LYS A 33 -32.58 -33.63 17.19
CA LYS A 33 -33.84 -34.30 16.86
C LYS A 33 -33.89 -35.73 17.42
N LEU A 34 -32.81 -36.50 17.31
CA LEU A 34 -32.74 -37.84 17.93
C LEU A 34 -32.92 -37.78 19.45
N CYS A 35 -32.31 -36.80 20.12
CA CYS A 35 -32.51 -36.60 21.56
C CYS A 35 -33.96 -36.23 21.90
N PHE A 36 -34.59 -35.35 21.13
CA PHE A 36 -35.99 -34.97 21.32
C PHE A 36 -36.94 -36.15 21.09
N ASP A 37 -36.77 -36.89 19.98
CA ASP A 37 -37.59 -38.05 19.64
C ASP A 37 -37.43 -39.17 20.71
N ALA A 38 -36.22 -39.38 21.23
CA ALA A 38 -35.97 -40.34 22.32
C ALA A 38 -36.63 -39.93 23.64
N GLY A 39 -36.54 -38.64 24.00
CA GLY A 39 -37.21 -38.10 25.19
C GLY A 39 -38.73 -38.16 25.09
N ALA A 40 -39.29 -37.82 23.92
CA ALA A 40 -40.72 -37.92 23.65
C ALA A 40 -41.22 -39.38 23.75
N ALA A 41 -40.48 -40.35 23.19
CA ALA A 41 -40.84 -41.76 23.30
C ALA A 41 -40.82 -42.26 24.75
N TYR A 42 -39.86 -41.80 25.56
CA TYR A 42 -39.81 -42.11 26.98
C TYR A 42 -40.99 -41.51 27.75
N LEU A 43 -41.27 -40.21 27.56
CA LEU A 43 -42.39 -39.54 28.22
C LEU A 43 -43.74 -40.18 27.85
N ALA A 44 -43.96 -40.49 26.57
CA ALA A 44 -45.16 -41.18 26.12
C ALA A 44 -45.30 -42.58 26.75
N ALA A 45 -44.20 -43.31 26.90
CA ALA A 45 -44.21 -44.61 27.58
C ALA A 45 -44.56 -44.48 29.07
N VAL A 46 -44.03 -43.47 29.76
CA VAL A 46 -44.38 -43.17 31.15
C VAL A 46 -45.85 -42.78 31.25
N GLU A 47 -46.32 -41.80 30.48
CA GLU A 47 -47.72 -41.33 30.52
C GLU A 47 -48.73 -42.46 30.27
N GLN A 48 -48.42 -43.38 29.36
CA GLN A 48 -49.33 -44.45 28.96
C GLN A 48 -49.25 -45.69 29.86
N PHE A 49 -48.09 -45.99 30.44
CA PHE A 49 -47.82 -47.29 31.09
C PHE A 49 -47.24 -47.19 32.51
N ASP A 50 -47.28 -46.03 33.16
CA ASP A 50 -46.80 -45.89 34.54
C ASP A 50 -47.50 -46.88 35.49
N GLY A 51 -46.70 -47.64 36.24
CA GLY A 51 -47.18 -48.71 37.12
C GLY A 51 -47.81 -49.93 36.42
N ILE A 52 -47.86 -49.99 35.08
CA ILE A 52 -48.48 -51.06 34.30
C ILE A 52 -47.43 -52.07 33.84
N THR A 53 -47.64 -53.36 34.12
CA THR A 53 -46.73 -54.45 33.73
C THR A 53 -47.35 -55.34 32.65
N THR A 54 -47.38 -54.85 31.41
CA THR A 54 -47.85 -55.60 30.23
C THR A 54 -46.74 -55.78 29.19
N ALA A 55 -46.92 -56.71 28.24
CA ALA A 55 -46.00 -56.88 27.12
C ALA A 55 -45.88 -55.60 26.26
N ALA A 56 -46.97 -54.83 26.13
CA ALA A 56 -46.98 -53.54 25.44
C ALA A 56 -46.17 -52.49 26.19
N ALA A 57 -46.33 -52.39 27.52
CA ALA A 57 -45.53 -51.51 28.37
C ALA A 57 -44.03 -51.82 28.25
N ARG A 58 -43.66 -53.12 28.32
CA ARG A 58 -42.27 -53.56 28.16
C ARG A 58 -41.70 -53.17 26.81
N SER A 59 -42.44 -53.40 25.72
CA SER A 59 -42.00 -53.01 24.37
C SER A 59 -41.83 -51.49 24.22
N ALA A 60 -42.68 -50.68 24.85
CA ALA A 60 -42.58 -49.22 24.81
C ALA A 60 -41.33 -48.71 25.53
N PHE A 61 -41.06 -49.20 26.75
CA PHE A 61 -39.84 -48.85 27.50
C PHE A 61 -38.56 -49.40 26.86
N ASP A 62 -38.59 -50.60 26.28
CA ASP A 62 -37.44 -51.16 25.53
C ASP A 62 -37.12 -50.29 24.30
N ASN A 63 -38.15 -49.84 23.58
CA ASN A 63 -37.99 -48.94 22.44
C ASN A 63 -37.43 -47.57 22.87
N ALA A 64 -37.98 -46.96 23.93
CA ALA A 64 -37.47 -45.70 24.48
C ALA A 64 -36.01 -45.82 24.94
N THR A 65 -35.65 -46.93 25.60
CA THR A 65 -34.27 -47.22 26.03
C THR A 65 -33.31 -47.29 24.85
N ARG A 66 -33.70 -47.99 23.77
CA ARG A 66 -32.91 -48.05 22.54
C ARG A 66 -32.72 -46.67 21.90
N LEU A 67 -33.79 -45.89 21.78
CA LEU A 67 -33.72 -44.53 21.22
C LEU A 67 -32.82 -43.61 22.05
N LEU A 68 -32.88 -43.68 23.38
CA LEU A 68 -32.00 -42.92 24.28
C LEU A 68 -30.53 -43.32 24.14
N HIS A 69 -30.25 -44.62 23.97
CA HIS A 69 -28.91 -45.11 23.68
C HIS A 69 -28.40 -44.58 22.33
N ASP A 70 -29.20 -44.70 21.27
CA ASP A 70 -28.85 -44.24 19.93
C ASP A 70 -28.59 -42.72 19.90
N ALA A 71 -29.43 -41.94 20.60
CA ALA A 71 -29.23 -40.49 20.77
C ALA A 71 -27.94 -40.17 21.53
N SER A 72 -27.62 -40.89 22.61
CA SER A 72 -26.36 -40.70 23.35
C SER A 72 -25.13 -40.99 22.49
N VAL A 73 -25.16 -42.05 21.67
CA VAL A 73 -24.08 -42.38 20.74
C VAL A 73 -23.94 -41.32 19.65
N ALA A 74 -25.06 -40.77 19.16
CA ALA A 74 -25.04 -39.70 18.17
C ALA A 74 -24.40 -38.41 18.72
N VAL A 75 -24.76 -38.01 19.96
CA VAL A 75 -24.16 -36.85 20.65
C VAL A 75 -22.65 -37.06 20.84
N ASP A 76 -22.22 -38.23 21.30
CA ASP A 76 -20.80 -38.53 21.51
C ASP A 76 -20.02 -38.50 20.19
N ARG A 77 -20.56 -39.12 19.14
CA ARG A 77 -19.94 -39.10 17.81
C ARG A 77 -19.81 -37.70 17.26
N PHE A 78 -20.85 -36.88 17.40
CA PHE A 78 -20.82 -35.48 16.95
C PHE A 78 -19.77 -34.68 17.72
N TYR A 79 -19.78 -34.77 19.04
CA TYR A 79 -18.83 -34.04 19.89
C TYR A 79 -17.39 -34.43 19.58
N GLU A 80 -17.05 -35.73 19.54
CA GLU A 80 -15.68 -36.16 19.26
C GLU A 80 -15.23 -35.78 17.83
N ALA A 81 -16.13 -35.82 16.84
CA ALA A 81 -15.81 -35.42 15.47
C ALA A 81 -15.51 -33.92 15.33
N HIS A 82 -16.08 -33.08 16.20
CA HIS A 82 -15.99 -31.61 16.12
C HIS A 82 -15.35 -30.96 17.35
N ARG A 83 -14.71 -31.76 18.21
CA ARG A 83 -14.29 -31.35 19.55
C ARG A 83 -13.44 -30.09 19.57
N SER A 84 -12.33 -30.08 18.82
CA SER A 84 -11.41 -28.94 18.77
C SER A 84 -12.08 -27.68 18.26
N THR A 85 -12.92 -27.80 17.24
CA THR A 85 -13.67 -26.69 16.64
C THR A 85 -14.67 -26.09 17.61
N LEU A 86 -15.42 -26.93 18.33
CA LEU A 86 -16.42 -26.53 19.33
C LEU A 86 -15.74 -25.87 20.54
N GLU A 87 -14.71 -26.51 21.10
CA GLU A 87 -13.96 -25.98 22.25
C GLU A 87 -13.30 -24.63 21.92
N HIS A 88 -12.71 -24.51 20.72
CA HIS A 88 -12.12 -23.25 20.26
C HIS A 88 -13.16 -22.15 20.07
N ALA A 89 -14.30 -22.46 19.42
CA ALA A 89 -15.39 -21.50 19.24
C ALA A 89 -15.92 -21.02 20.60
N SER A 90 -16.19 -21.94 21.53
CA SER A 90 -16.66 -21.59 22.87
C SER A 90 -15.67 -20.69 23.62
N ALA A 91 -14.37 -21.00 23.57
CA ALA A 91 -13.35 -20.18 24.21
C ALA A 91 -13.28 -18.77 23.60
N GLN A 92 -13.31 -18.65 22.26
CA GLN A 92 -13.31 -17.37 21.58
C GLN A 92 -14.57 -16.54 21.88
N PHE A 93 -15.74 -17.19 21.88
CA PHE A 93 -17.02 -16.55 22.16
C PHE A 93 -17.06 -16.03 23.59
N ALA A 94 -16.64 -16.85 24.57
CA ALA A 94 -16.55 -16.46 25.97
C ALA A 94 -15.56 -15.30 26.21
N ALA A 95 -14.50 -15.20 25.39
CA ALA A 95 -13.52 -14.12 25.50
C ALA A 95 -13.98 -12.79 24.85
N THR A 96 -15.00 -12.81 23.99
CA THR A 96 -15.44 -11.61 23.24
C THR A 96 -15.79 -10.41 24.14
N PRO A 97 -16.56 -10.54 25.23
CA PRO A 97 -16.87 -9.40 26.10
C PRO A 97 -15.62 -8.73 26.68
N ARG A 98 -14.61 -9.53 27.08
CA ARG A 98 -13.36 -9.02 27.61
C ARG A 98 -12.54 -8.30 26.53
N LEU A 99 -12.49 -8.88 25.33
CA LEU A 99 -11.80 -8.28 24.18
C LEU A 99 -12.37 -6.90 23.85
N VAL A 100 -13.71 -6.77 23.82
CA VAL A 100 -14.39 -5.48 23.62
C VAL A 100 -14.06 -4.49 24.74
N GLN A 101 -14.10 -4.94 26.00
CA GLN A 101 -13.76 -4.10 27.15
C GLN A 101 -12.32 -3.57 27.07
N ASP A 102 -11.36 -4.45 26.73
CA ASP A 102 -9.96 -4.08 26.62
C ASP A 102 -9.74 -3.06 25.49
N ALA A 103 -10.37 -3.25 24.33
CA ALA A 103 -10.27 -2.29 23.22
C ALA A 103 -10.82 -0.90 23.59
N LEU A 104 -11.93 -0.83 24.31
CA LEU A 104 -12.50 0.44 24.79
C LEU A 104 -11.60 1.11 25.85
N ALA A 105 -11.05 0.33 26.79
CA ALA A 105 -10.11 0.84 27.78
C ALA A 105 -8.82 1.37 27.12
N GLU A 106 -8.33 0.70 26.08
CA GLU A 106 -7.20 1.17 25.29
C GLU A 106 -7.52 2.48 24.56
N ALA A 107 -8.72 2.62 24.00
CA ALA A 107 -9.17 3.86 23.36
C ALA A 107 -9.20 5.02 24.35
N ASP A 108 -9.77 4.82 25.54
CA ASP A 108 -9.82 5.85 26.58
C ASP A 108 -8.43 6.23 27.09
N ALA A 109 -7.55 5.23 27.25
CA ALA A 109 -6.15 5.47 27.59
C ALA A 109 -5.38 6.21 26.48
N ALA A 110 -5.71 6.00 25.21
CA ALA A 110 -5.11 6.78 24.11
C ALA A 110 -5.60 8.23 24.14
N ARG A 111 -6.91 8.46 24.33
CA ARG A 111 -7.50 9.80 24.44
C ARG A 111 -6.89 10.62 25.59
N SER A 112 -6.65 10.00 26.74
CA SER A 112 -6.08 10.69 27.91
C SER A 112 -4.63 11.14 27.74
N THR A 113 -3.93 10.64 26.71
CA THR A 113 -2.55 11.07 26.40
C THR A 113 -2.49 12.33 25.55
N VAL A 114 -3.62 12.79 25.01
CA VAL A 114 -3.68 13.98 24.16
C VAL A 114 -3.54 15.24 25.02
N ASP A 115 -2.48 16.00 24.75
CA ASP A 115 -2.28 17.33 25.32
C ASP A 115 -3.07 18.38 24.52
N GLU A 116 -3.80 19.24 25.24
CA GLU A 116 -4.61 20.31 24.67
C GLU A 116 -3.79 21.24 23.77
N GLN A 117 -2.50 21.45 24.08
CA GLN A 117 -1.61 22.30 23.28
C GLN A 117 -1.43 21.81 21.83
N TYR A 118 -1.63 20.51 21.57
CA TYR A 118 -1.50 19.89 20.25
C TYR A 118 -2.85 19.49 19.64
N ALA A 119 -3.95 19.66 20.36
CA ALA A 119 -5.27 19.18 19.94
C ALA A 119 -5.77 19.77 18.61
N THR A 120 -5.24 20.92 18.21
CA THR A 120 -5.56 21.57 16.93
C THR A 120 -4.81 20.99 15.74
N TYR A 121 -3.82 20.11 15.96
CA TYR A 121 -3.02 19.55 14.87
C TYR A 121 -3.89 18.64 14.00
N PRO A 122 -3.90 18.84 12.66
CA PRO A 122 -4.67 18.01 11.74
C PRO A 122 -4.53 16.51 11.96
N SER A 123 -3.32 15.99 12.18
CA SER A 123 -3.07 14.57 12.39
C SER A 123 -3.74 14.03 13.66
N LEU A 124 -3.68 14.79 14.77
CA LEU A 124 -4.34 14.44 16.02
C LEU A 124 -5.86 14.49 15.88
N ARG A 125 -6.40 15.54 15.25
CA ARG A 125 -7.85 15.65 15.01
C ARG A 125 -8.37 14.50 14.15
N GLN A 126 -7.65 14.15 13.10
CA GLN A 126 -8.01 13.01 12.26
C GLN A 126 -7.98 11.71 13.04
N ALA A 127 -6.86 11.39 13.72
CA ALA A 127 -6.73 10.17 14.49
C ALA A 127 -7.77 10.06 15.61
N TRP A 128 -8.11 11.19 16.25
CA TRP A 128 -9.18 11.27 17.24
C TRP A 128 -10.54 10.94 16.64
N ASN A 129 -10.92 11.59 15.54
CA ASN A 129 -12.21 11.37 14.88
C ASN A 129 -12.36 9.92 14.36
N GLU A 130 -11.27 9.35 13.83
CA GLU A 130 -11.26 7.95 13.40
C GLU A 130 -11.45 7.00 14.59
N LEU A 131 -10.81 7.27 15.73
CA LEU A 131 -10.98 6.48 16.95
C LEU A 131 -12.40 6.61 17.54
N ASP A 132 -12.98 7.81 17.51
CA ASP A 132 -14.35 8.07 17.95
C ASP A 132 -15.38 7.34 17.10
N SER A 133 -15.23 7.41 15.77
CA SER A 133 -16.05 6.66 14.83
C SER A 133 -15.95 5.16 15.04
N ALA A 134 -14.72 4.63 15.20
CA ALA A 134 -14.51 3.20 15.46
C ALA A 134 -15.12 2.75 16.80
N THR A 135 -15.02 3.58 17.84
CA THR A 135 -15.62 3.30 19.16
C THR A 135 -17.15 3.25 19.08
N THR A 136 -17.75 4.19 18.33
CA THR A 136 -19.20 4.22 18.10
C THR A 136 -19.66 2.97 17.36
N GLN A 137 -18.98 2.61 16.27
CA GLN A 137 -19.29 1.40 15.50
C GLN A 137 -19.17 0.13 16.35
N LEU A 138 -18.14 0.03 17.21
CA LEU A 138 -17.99 -1.09 18.15
C LEU A 138 -19.15 -1.18 19.14
N ASN A 139 -19.65 -0.04 19.64
CA ASN A 139 -20.80 -0.01 20.52
C ASN A 139 -22.08 -0.50 19.83
N ASP A 140 -22.28 -0.13 18.57
CA ASP A 140 -23.45 -0.51 17.78
C ASP A 140 -23.49 -2.03 17.49
N VAL A 141 -22.34 -2.63 17.19
CA VAL A 141 -22.25 -4.07 16.85
C VAL A 141 -21.96 -4.97 18.05
N ARG A 142 -21.93 -4.45 19.28
CA ARG A 142 -21.50 -5.20 20.48
C ARG A 142 -22.26 -6.51 20.72
N ARG A 143 -23.50 -6.61 20.25
CA ARG A 143 -24.35 -7.81 20.37
C ARG A 143 -24.04 -8.91 19.36
N ASP A 144 -23.32 -8.59 18.29
CA ASP A 144 -22.87 -9.52 17.26
C ASP A 144 -21.41 -9.93 17.57
N PRO A 145 -21.14 -11.16 18.02
CA PRO A 145 -19.82 -11.55 18.49
C PRO A 145 -18.74 -11.50 17.42
N LEU A 146 -19.05 -11.83 16.17
CA LEU A 146 -18.09 -11.78 15.07
C LEU A 146 -17.72 -10.32 14.78
N ARG A 147 -18.74 -9.48 14.54
CA ARG A 147 -18.53 -8.07 14.20
C ARG A 147 -17.91 -7.28 15.36
N ALA A 148 -18.27 -7.60 16.61
CA ALA A 148 -17.68 -6.98 17.79
C ALA A 148 -16.18 -7.25 17.90
N ARG A 149 -15.72 -8.46 17.55
CA ARG A 149 -14.29 -8.78 17.55
C ARG A 149 -13.54 -8.05 16.45
N GLU A 150 -14.10 -8.01 15.23
CA GLU A 150 -13.52 -7.27 14.11
C GLU A 150 -13.39 -5.79 14.45
N GLN A 151 -14.47 -5.17 14.95
CA GLN A 151 -14.46 -3.75 15.29
C GLN A 151 -13.57 -3.44 16.51
N ALA A 152 -13.43 -4.35 17.46
CA ALA A 152 -12.49 -4.16 18.55
C ALA A 152 -11.03 -4.17 18.08
N ALA A 153 -10.68 -4.96 17.05
CA ALA A 153 -9.37 -4.86 16.42
C ALA A 153 -9.16 -3.49 15.75
N VAL A 154 -10.17 -2.99 15.01
CA VAL A 154 -10.13 -1.64 14.41
C VAL A 154 -9.92 -0.56 15.49
N VAL A 155 -10.63 -0.63 16.62
CA VAL A 155 -10.47 0.32 17.74
C VAL A 155 -9.04 0.30 18.29
N ARG A 156 -8.41 -0.88 18.42
CA ARG A 156 -7.01 -0.98 18.86
C ARG A 156 -6.03 -0.37 17.86
N ASP A 157 -6.24 -0.60 16.57
CA ASP A 157 -5.42 0.00 15.52
C ASP A 157 -5.54 1.53 15.54
N ARG A 158 -6.76 2.07 15.66
CA ARG A 158 -6.98 3.52 15.79
C ARG A 158 -6.42 4.10 17.08
N SER A 159 -6.47 3.36 18.18
CA SER A 159 -5.84 3.75 19.45
C SER A 159 -4.32 3.87 19.29
N THR A 160 -3.71 2.95 18.55
CA THR A 160 -2.28 3.00 18.23
C THR A 160 -1.94 4.19 17.33
N ALA A 161 -2.75 4.45 16.29
CA ALA A 161 -2.58 5.61 15.42
C ALA A 161 -2.65 6.94 16.19
N LEU A 162 -3.60 7.08 17.13
CA LEU A 162 -3.69 8.27 17.98
C LEU A 162 -2.45 8.44 18.87
N ARG A 163 -1.96 7.35 19.50
CA ARG A 163 -0.73 7.40 20.30
C ARG A 163 0.50 7.77 19.47
N GLU A 164 0.56 7.34 18.21
CA GLU A 164 1.62 7.72 17.29
C GLU A 164 1.56 9.22 16.97
N ALA A 165 0.37 9.73 16.66
CA ALA A 165 0.15 11.15 16.39
C ALA A 165 0.60 12.00 17.59
N VAL A 166 0.18 11.64 18.81
CA VAL A 166 0.59 12.29 20.06
C VAL A 166 2.11 12.31 20.22
N ARG A 167 2.79 11.17 19.97
CA ARG A 167 4.26 11.09 20.11
C ARG A 167 4.99 11.98 19.12
N SER A 168 4.43 12.15 17.92
CA SER A 168 5.02 12.99 16.87
C SER A 168 4.81 14.50 17.11
N ALA A 169 3.73 14.89 17.79
CA ALA A 169 3.31 16.29 17.90
C ALA A 169 4.36 17.26 18.48
N PRO A 170 5.08 16.94 19.58
CA PRO A 170 6.05 17.88 20.17
C PRO A 170 7.18 18.28 19.19
N GLY A 171 7.55 17.40 18.26
CA GLY A 171 8.62 17.64 17.29
C GLY A 171 8.21 18.52 16.10
N ARG A 172 6.91 18.60 15.79
CA ARG A 172 6.42 19.22 14.53
C ARG A 172 6.79 20.69 14.39
N GLN A 173 6.72 21.45 15.47
CA GLN A 173 7.02 22.88 15.42
C GLN A 173 8.50 23.13 15.07
N GLN A 174 9.40 22.38 15.69
CA GLN A 174 10.83 22.52 15.43
C GLN A 174 11.20 21.99 14.03
N GLU A 175 10.57 20.88 13.62
CA GLU A 175 10.68 20.33 12.26
C GLU A 175 10.32 21.40 11.22
N ALA A 176 9.16 22.04 11.37
CA ALA A 176 8.70 23.10 10.47
C ALA A 176 9.68 24.29 10.42
N ARG A 177 10.18 24.75 11.57
CA ARG A 177 11.17 25.86 11.64
C ARG A 177 12.44 25.55 10.85
N THR A 178 13.02 24.37 11.07
CA THR A 178 14.23 23.95 10.37
C THR A 178 13.97 23.81 8.87
N ALA A 179 12.80 23.26 8.50
CA ALA A 179 12.44 23.04 7.11
C ALA A 179 12.24 24.37 6.35
N LEU A 180 11.63 25.39 6.97
CA LEU A 180 11.51 26.74 6.41
C LEU A 180 12.87 27.38 6.10
N VAL A 181 13.83 27.28 7.03
CA VAL A 181 15.18 27.81 6.82
C VAL A 181 15.87 27.12 5.64
N SER A 182 15.75 25.79 5.57
CA SER A 182 16.31 24.98 4.48
C SER A 182 15.71 25.36 3.12
N VAL A 183 14.38 25.49 3.03
CA VAL A 183 13.71 25.88 1.78
C VAL A 183 14.12 27.29 1.36
N ARG A 184 14.15 28.26 2.28
CA ARG A 184 14.61 29.62 1.97
C ARG A 184 16.01 29.63 1.34
N THR A 185 16.96 28.90 1.93
CA THR A 185 18.32 28.80 1.37
C THR A 185 18.32 28.15 0.00
N ARG A 186 17.47 27.13 -0.23
CA ARG A 186 17.33 26.48 -1.54
C ARG A 186 16.72 27.43 -2.59
N ILE A 187 15.71 28.23 -2.25
CA ILE A 187 15.15 29.26 -3.15
C ILE A 187 16.26 30.20 -3.62
N GLU A 188 17.07 30.74 -2.70
CA GLU A 188 18.17 31.64 -3.07
C GLU A 188 19.20 30.94 -3.96
N ALA A 189 19.57 29.69 -3.66
CA ALA A 189 20.49 28.92 -4.49
C ALA A 189 19.94 28.69 -5.91
N VAL A 190 18.65 28.37 -6.05
CA VAL A 190 18.00 28.14 -7.35
C VAL A 190 17.84 29.44 -8.13
N ARG A 191 17.53 30.56 -7.46
CA ARG A 191 17.54 31.91 -8.06
C ARG A 191 18.91 32.21 -8.67
N THR A 192 19.98 32.11 -7.90
CA THR A 192 21.35 32.33 -8.40
C THR A 192 21.69 31.39 -9.55
N ARG A 193 21.29 30.11 -9.48
CA ARG A 193 21.53 29.17 -10.59
C ARG A 193 20.76 29.56 -11.85
N SER A 194 19.52 30.04 -11.71
CA SER A 194 18.65 30.41 -12.84
C SER A 194 19.19 31.59 -13.66
N GLU A 195 20.02 32.45 -13.07
CA GLU A 195 20.74 33.52 -13.79
C GLU A 195 21.63 32.96 -14.92
N GLY A 196 22.04 31.69 -14.82
CA GLY A 196 22.81 31.00 -15.85
C GLY A 196 22.01 30.60 -17.10
N ILE A 197 20.67 30.63 -17.08
CA ILE A 197 19.84 30.19 -18.21
C ILE A 197 20.05 31.10 -19.42
N ALA A 198 19.87 32.42 -19.27
CA ALA A 198 19.93 33.34 -20.41
C ALA A 198 21.30 33.32 -21.14
N PRO A 199 22.46 33.32 -20.44
CA PRO A 199 23.77 33.13 -21.08
C PRO A 199 23.94 31.77 -21.76
N ALA A 200 23.43 30.69 -21.16
CA ALA A 200 23.50 29.35 -21.73
C ALA A 200 22.64 29.25 -23.00
N PHE A 201 21.39 29.72 -22.96
CA PHE A 201 20.49 29.73 -24.12
C PHE A 201 21.05 30.59 -25.26
N SER A 202 21.61 31.76 -24.95
CA SER A 202 22.32 32.59 -25.93
C SER A 202 23.54 31.90 -26.55
N SER A 203 24.21 31.03 -25.80
CA SER A 203 25.29 30.20 -26.33
C SER A 203 24.76 29.12 -27.28
N LEU A 204 23.62 28.49 -26.97
CA LEU A 204 22.96 27.55 -27.87
C LEU A 204 22.65 28.19 -29.23
N LEU A 205 22.03 29.38 -29.21
CA LEU A 205 21.62 30.09 -30.43
C LEU A 205 22.80 30.54 -31.30
N ARG A 206 23.96 30.81 -30.70
CA ARG A 206 25.15 31.28 -31.44
C ARG A 206 26.04 30.13 -31.93
N GLU A 207 26.12 29.04 -31.19
CA GLU A 207 27.12 28.00 -31.41
C GLU A 207 26.58 26.76 -32.14
N PHE A 208 25.26 26.55 -32.15
CA PHE A 208 24.61 25.30 -32.57
C PHE A 208 23.39 25.54 -33.46
N ASN A 209 22.89 24.45 -34.07
CA ASN A 209 21.69 24.46 -34.89
C ASN A 209 20.45 24.86 -34.05
N ALA A 210 19.50 25.61 -34.62
CA ALA A 210 18.29 26.05 -33.93
C ALA A 210 17.45 24.92 -33.32
N LYS A 211 17.48 23.71 -33.90
CA LYS A 211 16.82 22.53 -33.35
C LYS A 211 17.39 22.09 -32.00
N SER A 212 18.63 22.44 -31.69
CA SER A 212 19.30 22.09 -30.43
C SER A 212 18.74 22.83 -29.20
N SER A 213 17.92 23.87 -29.40
CA SER A 213 17.36 24.70 -28.33
C SER A 213 15.84 24.88 -28.39
N ALA A 214 15.16 24.32 -29.40
CA ALA A 214 13.73 24.55 -29.63
C ALA A 214 12.87 24.12 -28.43
N ASP A 215 13.18 22.96 -27.85
CA ASP A 215 12.51 22.37 -26.68
C ASP A 215 12.76 23.14 -25.37
N LEU A 216 13.81 23.97 -25.33
CA LEU A 216 14.27 24.67 -24.13
C LEU A 216 13.78 26.12 -24.03
N SER A 217 13.09 26.61 -25.06
CA SER A 217 12.68 28.02 -25.23
C SER A 217 11.83 28.59 -24.09
N HIS A 218 11.13 27.73 -23.35
CA HIS A 218 10.25 28.15 -22.26
C HIS A 218 10.87 27.95 -20.88
N ASN A 219 12.06 27.34 -20.78
CA ASN A 219 12.62 26.92 -19.50
C ASN A 219 12.84 28.08 -18.55
N GLU A 220 13.32 29.23 -19.03
CA GLU A 220 13.52 30.43 -18.20
C GLU A 220 12.21 30.89 -17.55
N ARG A 221 11.16 31.08 -18.36
CA ARG A 221 9.85 31.52 -17.86
C ARG A 221 9.24 30.49 -16.90
N SER A 222 9.34 29.21 -17.25
CA SER A 222 8.80 28.14 -16.42
C SER A 222 9.55 28.00 -15.10
N SER A 223 10.89 28.08 -15.11
CA SER A 223 11.68 28.02 -13.88
C SER A 223 11.38 29.21 -12.97
N THR A 224 11.25 30.42 -13.52
CA THR A 224 10.87 31.61 -12.75
C THR A 224 9.52 31.42 -12.07
N ARG A 225 8.51 30.91 -12.79
CA ARG A 225 7.19 30.63 -12.20
C ARG A 225 7.26 29.62 -11.06
N HIS A 226 8.05 28.56 -11.20
CA HIS A 226 8.22 27.58 -10.14
C HIS A 226 8.95 28.17 -8.92
N ILE A 227 9.94 29.03 -9.12
CA ILE A 227 10.62 29.76 -8.04
C ILE A 227 9.64 30.70 -7.33
N GLU A 228 8.80 31.42 -8.06
CA GLU A 228 7.77 32.30 -7.52
C GLU A 228 6.75 31.52 -6.69
N GLN A 229 6.25 30.39 -7.20
CA GLN A 229 5.32 29.53 -6.47
C GLN A 229 5.95 28.96 -5.19
N ALA A 230 7.22 28.53 -5.25
CA ALA A 230 7.94 28.07 -4.06
C ALA A 230 8.11 29.18 -2.99
N ASP A 231 8.28 30.42 -3.42
CA ASP A 231 8.36 31.58 -2.52
C ASP A 231 7.00 31.92 -1.89
N GLU A 232 5.91 31.81 -2.66
CA GLU A 232 4.54 31.94 -2.16
C GLU A 232 4.21 30.85 -1.12
N ASP A 233 4.52 29.60 -1.43
CA ASP A 233 4.34 28.47 -0.52
C ASP A 233 5.18 28.64 0.76
N LEU A 234 6.42 29.13 0.65
CA LEU A 234 7.26 29.43 1.81
C LEU A 234 6.65 30.53 2.69
N ARG A 235 6.07 31.58 2.09
CA ARG A 235 5.37 32.65 2.82
C ARG A 235 4.12 32.11 3.52
N ALA A 236 3.33 31.29 2.83
CA ALA A 236 2.16 30.64 3.39
C ALA A 236 2.53 29.68 4.53
N ALA A 237 3.61 28.90 4.37
CA ALA A 237 4.12 27.97 5.37
C ALA A 237 4.54 28.71 6.64
N ARG A 238 5.21 29.86 6.49
CA ARG A 238 5.56 30.72 7.62
C ARG A 238 4.32 31.23 8.35
N SER A 239 3.30 31.70 7.62
CA SER A 239 2.03 32.15 8.22
C SER A 239 1.30 31.02 8.94
N ALA A 240 1.28 29.81 8.39
CA ALA A 240 0.71 28.63 9.05
C ALA A 240 1.46 28.31 10.35
N LEU A 241 2.79 28.37 10.35
CA LEU A 241 3.59 28.15 11.55
C LEU A 241 3.35 29.24 12.62
N ASP A 242 3.28 30.51 12.21
CA ASP A 242 3.03 31.66 13.10
C ASP A 242 1.64 31.60 13.75
N THR A 243 0.67 30.97 13.08
CA THR A 243 -0.69 30.71 13.60
C THR A 243 -0.81 29.38 14.38
N GLY A 244 0.31 28.70 14.63
CA GLY A 244 0.33 27.47 15.44
C GLY A 244 -0.03 26.20 14.69
N ASN A 245 0.03 26.20 13.35
CA ASN A 245 -0.28 25.05 12.50
C ASN A 245 0.98 24.49 11.81
N PRO A 246 1.90 23.82 12.53
CA PRO A 246 3.16 23.35 11.95
C PRO A 246 2.99 22.24 10.90
N GLU A 247 1.94 21.43 10.97
CA GLU A 247 1.70 20.37 9.99
C GLU A 247 1.32 20.95 8.62
N GLN A 248 0.46 21.97 8.60
CA GLN A 248 0.16 22.72 7.38
C GLN A 248 1.42 23.42 6.83
N ALA A 249 2.27 23.95 7.72
CA ALA A 249 3.54 24.53 7.31
C ALA A 249 4.47 23.51 6.65
N LEU A 250 4.52 22.26 7.16
CA LEU A 250 5.29 21.17 6.57
C LEU A 250 4.75 20.75 5.21
N ASP A 251 3.43 20.68 5.03
CA ASP A 251 2.80 20.37 3.74
C ASP A 251 3.12 21.44 2.67
N LEU A 252 3.07 22.72 3.05
CA LEU A 252 3.45 23.83 2.17
C LEU A 252 4.95 23.83 1.87
N VAL A 253 5.80 23.47 2.84
CA VAL A 253 7.23 23.26 2.61
C VAL A 253 7.48 22.12 1.61
N ALA A 254 6.70 21.03 1.66
CA ALA A 254 6.81 19.95 0.69
C ALA A 254 6.44 20.41 -0.73
N GLN A 255 5.38 21.21 -0.87
CA GLN A 255 4.99 21.83 -2.16
C GLN A 255 6.09 22.75 -2.70
N ALA A 256 6.65 23.64 -1.85
CA ALA A 256 7.76 24.50 -2.23
C ALA A 256 8.98 23.70 -2.71
N ARG A 257 9.31 22.58 -2.04
CA ARG A 257 10.40 21.68 -2.47
C ARG A 257 10.14 21.01 -3.81
N SER A 258 8.89 20.66 -4.10
CA SER A 258 8.49 20.12 -5.41
C SER A 258 8.74 21.14 -6.50
N HIS A 259 8.23 22.37 -6.34
CA HIS A 259 8.45 23.44 -7.30
C HIS A 259 9.92 23.80 -7.48
N LEU A 260 10.73 23.80 -6.42
CA LEU A 260 12.17 24.01 -6.54
C LEU A 260 12.86 22.90 -7.32
N THR A 261 12.40 21.65 -7.18
CA THR A 261 12.92 20.53 -7.95
C THR A 261 12.60 20.72 -9.43
N ASP A 262 11.36 21.09 -9.77
CA ASP A 262 10.96 21.39 -11.16
C ASP A 262 11.77 22.55 -11.75
N ALA A 263 11.97 23.62 -10.98
CA ALA A 263 12.80 24.76 -11.39
C ALA A 263 14.25 24.34 -11.66
N GLU A 264 14.86 23.57 -10.77
CA GLU A 264 16.22 23.04 -10.94
C GLU A 264 16.33 22.21 -12.22
N HIS A 265 15.38 21.30 -12.48
CA HIS A 265 15.37 20.50 -13.71
C HIS A 265 15.33 21.37 -14.97
N LEU A 266 14.53 22.43 -14.98
CA LEU A 266 14.44 23.35 -16.12
C LEU A 266 15.73 24.15 -16.32
N VAL A 267 16.35 24.61 -15.23
CA VAL A 267 17.65 25.34 -15.25
C VAL A 267 18.76 24.42 -15.75
N ASP A 268 18.87 23.24 -15.16
CA ASP A 268 19.91 22.27 -15.45
C ASP A 268 19.78 21.77 -16.90
N ALA A 269 18.57 21.55 -17.42
CA ALA A 269 18.35 21.15 -18.81
C ALA A 269 18.99 22.11 -19.84
N VAL A 270 19.00 23.42 -19.60
CA VAL A 270 19.61 24.39 -20.53
C VAL A 270 21.13 24.41 -20.39
N THR A 271 21.62 24.48 -19.15
CA THR A 271 23.06 24.58 -18.88
C THR A 271 23.80 23.29 -19.27
N ASP A 272 23.18 22.14 -19.00
CA ASP A 272 23.70 20.83 -19.41
C ASP A 272 23.66 20.63 -20.92
N ARG A 273 22.60 21.10 -21.61
CA ARG A 273 22.55 21.03 -23.08
C ARG A 273 23.75 21.73 -23.72
N VAL A 274 24.10 22.94 -23.27
CA VAL A 274 25.27 23.67 -23.78
C VAL A 274 26.56 22.89 -23.53
N ARG A 275 26.74 22.40 -22.30
CA ARG A 275 27.93 21.63 -21.91
C ARG A 275 28.08 20.36 -22.76
N LEU A 276 27.00 19.61 -22.91
CA LEU A 276 26.95 18.39 -23.70
C LEU A 276 27.27 18.65 -25.17
N LEU A 277 26.63 19.65 -25.78
CA LEU A 277 26.85 19.95 -27.19
C LEU A 277 28.26 20.49 -27.46
N ARG A 278 28.86 21.25 -26.53
CA ARG A 278 30.26 21.68 -26.64
C ARG A 278 31.23 20.51 -26.55
N ALA A 279 30.99 19.55 -25.67
CA ALA A 279 31.81 18.34 -25.56
C ALA A 279 31.75 17.53 -26.87
N VAL A 280 30.54 17.32 -27.40
CA VAL A 280 30.34 16.53 -28.62
C VAL A 280 30.85 17.26 -29.87
N LYS A 281 30.77 18.59 -29.91
CA LYS A 281 31.41 19.38 -30.95
C LYS A 281 32.95 19.27 -30.92
N ALA A 282 33.54 19.14 -29.74
CA ALA A 282 34.99 19.01 -29.59
C ALA A 282 35.49 17.63 -30.05
N ASP A 283 34.75 16.56 -29.75
CA ASP A 283 35.02 15.20 -30.25
C ASP A 283 33.70 14.44 -30.51
N PRO A 284 33.17 14.50 -31.75
CA PRO A 284 31.95 13.77 -32.10
C PRO A 284 32.14 12.26 -32.07
N SER A 285 33.39 11.79 -32.24
CA SER A 285 33.72 10.37 -32.38
C SER A 285 33.69 9.64 -31.03
N GLU A 286 33.90 10.34 -29.92
CA GLU A 286 33.93 9.74 -28.58
C GLU A 286 32.62 8.99 -28.27
N THR A 287 31.48 9.67 -28.44
CA THR A 287 30.15 9.10 -28.20
C THR A 287 29.82 8.02 -29.24
N GLU A 288 30.21 8.23 -30.50
CA GLU A 288 30.05 7.24 -31.57
C GLU A 288 30.74 5.93 -31.23
N ASN A 289 32.01 6.01 -30.81
CA ASN A 289 32.87 4.88 -30.50
C ASN A 289 32.31 4.05 -29.35
N LYS A 290 31.70 4.69 -28.34
CA LYS A 290 31.00 4.01 -27.25
C LYS A 290 29.82 3.18 -27.75
N VAL A 291 29.00 3.74 -28.65
CA VAL A 291 27.85 3.02 -29.23
C VAL A 291 28.32 1.90 -30.17
N ARG A 292 29.35 2.14 -31.00
CA ARG A 292 29.98 1.12 -31.84
C ARG A 292 30.57 -0.02 -31.01
N PHE A 293 31.19 0.28 -29.87
CA PHE A 293 31.70 -0.74 -28.95
C PHE A 293 30.58 -1.62 -28.43
N LYS A 294 29.51 -1.01 -27.90
CA LYS A 294 28.32 -1.74 -27.41
C LYS A 294 27.67 -2.59 -28.51
N LEU A 295 27.64 -2.10 -29.75
CA LEU A 295 27.14 -2.84 -30.90
C LEU A 295 28.01 -4.06 -31.20
N ARG A 296 29.34 -3.91 -31.24
CA ARG A 296 30.27 -5.02 -31.45
C ARG A 296 30.13 -6.09 -30.37
N ASP A 297 29.94 -5.70 -29.12
CA ASP A 297 29.69 -6.63 -28.01
C ASP A 297 28.38 -7.40 -28.20
N ALA A 298 27.31 -6.72 -28.64
CA ALA A 298 26.05 -7.37 -28.95
C ALA A 298 26.17 -8.37 -30.13
N GLN A 299 26.90 -7.99 -31.18
CA GLN A 299 27.18 -8.88 -32.32
C GLN A 299 28.00 -10.10 -31.89
N GLN A 300 29.04 -9.90 -31.06
CA GLN A 300 29.84 -11.01 -30.51
C GLN A 300 28.99 -11.94 -29.64
N LEU A 301 28.07 -11.39 -28.84
CA LEU A 301 27.13 -12.19 -28.04
C LEU A 301 26.21 -13.04 -28.93
N ALA A 302 25.67 -12.46 -30.01
CA ALA A 302 24.83 -13.18 -30.97
C ALA A 302 25.59 -14.34 -31.63
N ILE A 303 26.86 -14.13 -32.02
CA ILE A 303 27.73 -15.18 -32.56
C ILE A 303 27.94 -16.29 -31.53
N ASN A 304 28.34 -15.93 -30.31
CA ASN A 304 28.65 -16.88 -29.25
C ASN A 304 27.44 -17.73 -28.83
N ARG A 305 26.21 -17.21 -28.97
CA ARG A 305 24.96 -17.93 -28.67
C ARG A 305 24.32 -18.62 -29.88
N GLY A 306 24.91 -18.49 -31.08
CA GLY A 306 24.34 -19.07 -32.29
C GLY A 306 23.05 -18.38 -32.77
N LEU A 307 22.79 -17.13 -32.35
CA LEU A 307 21.57 -16.37 -32.64
C LEU A 307 21.73 -15.40 -33.83
N VAL A 308 22.74 -15.62 -34.68
CA VAL A 308 23.06 -14.73 -35.82
C VAL A 308 21.93 -14.68 -36.83
N ALA A 309 21.23 -15.80 -37.07
CA ALA A 309 20.10 -15.85 -38.00
C ALA A 309 18.93 -14.95 -37.57
N GLU A 310 18.76 -14.74 -36.26
CA GLU A 310 17.68 -13.93 -35.69
C GLU A 310 18.08 -12.45 -35.57
N TRP A 311 19.30 -12.18 -35.07
CA TRP A 311 19.71 -10.83 -34.67
C TRP A 311 20.78 -10.18 -35.55
N GLY A 312 21.44 -10.94 -36.44
CA GLY A 312 22.56 -10.43 -37.24
C GLY A 312 22.16 -9.23 -38.11
N SER A 313 21.14 -9.38 -38.94
CA SER A 313 20.65 -8.30 -39.82
C SER A 313 20.12 -7.10 -39.03
N VAL A 314 19.51 -7.34 -37.86
CA VAL A 314 18.96 -6.32 -36.97
C VAL A 314 20.07 -5.44 -36.37
N LEU A 315 21.19 -6.07 -35.96
CA LEU A 315 22.36 -5.38 -35.43
C LEU A 315 23.14 -4.65 -36.53
N ASP A 316 23.30 -5.25 -37.72
CA ASP A 316 23.95 -4.60 -38.86
C ASP A 316 23.17 -3.36 -39.35
N ALA A 317 21.83 -3.41 -39.29
CA ALA A 317 21.01 -2.24 -39.55
C ALA A 317 21.29 -1.09 -38.58
N GLN A 318 21.72 -1.39 -37.33
CA GLN A 318 22.14 -0.35 -36.38
C GLN A 318 23.48 0.27 -36.75
N LEU A 319 24.44 -0.52 -37.26
CA LEU A 319 25.70 0.03 -37.77
C LEU A 319 25.43 1.05 -38.89
N ALA A 320 24.57 0.69 -39.84
CA ALA A 320 24.18 1.59 -40.91
C ALA A 320 23.46 2.86 -40.40
N ARG A 321 22.74 2.80 -39.27
CA ARG A 321 22.15 3.98 -38.61
C ARG A 321 23.21 4.87 -37.97
N ILE A 322 24.22 4.29 -37.31
CA ILE A 322 25.36 5.03 -36.75
C ILE A 322 26.09 5.77 -37.86
N ASP A 323 26.40 5.09 -38.97
CA ASP A 323 27.08 5.71 -40.11
C ASP A 323 26.25 6.86 -40.72
N ARG A 324 24.92 6.70 -40.84
CA ARG A 324 24.04 7.79 -41.31
C ARG A 324 24.03 8.99 -40.37
N ALA A 325 23.99 8.75 -39.05
CA ALA A 325 24.00 9.83 -38.06
C ALA A 325 25.32 10.61 -38.11
N SER A 326 26.46 9.91 -38.23
CA SER A 326 27.78 10.52 -38.35
C SER A 326 27.91 11.32 -39.66
N ASN A 327 27.48 10.74 -40.79
CA ASN A 327 27.49 11.42 -42.09
C ASN A 327 26.54 12.61 -42.18
N ALA A 328 25.56 12.73 -41.28
CA ALA A 328 24.66 13.88 -41.21
C ALA A 328 25.33 15.11 -40.57
N LEU A 329 26.48 14.95 -39.91
CA LEU A 329 27.23 16.05 -39.28
C LEU A 329 27.96 16.92 -40.32
N THR A 330 27.21 17.69 -41.09
CA THR A 330 27.74 18.52 -42.19
C THR A 330 27.35 20.00 -42.04
N GLY A 331 28.08 20.89 -42.72
CA GLY A 331 27.85 22.33 -42.70
C GLY A 331 28.49 23.07 -41.50
N THR A 332 28.19 24.37 -41.38
CA THR A 332 28.83 25.26 -40.38
C THR A 332 28.37 24.97 -38.94
N HIS A 333 27.09 24.63 -38.75
CA HIS A 333 26.51 24.22 -37.46
C HIS A 333 25.73 22.91 -37.64
N PRO A 334 26.43 21.77 -37.66
CA PRO A 334 25.78 20.47 -37.69
C PRO A 334 24.77 20.29 -36.56
N ASP A 335 23.74 19.49 -36.79
CA ASP A 335 22.72 19.19 -35.78
C ASP A 335 23.22 18.10 -34.81
N TYR A 336 24.14 18.51 -33.93
CA TYR A 336 24.70 17.63 -32.89
C TYR A 336 23.63 17.10 -31.93
N TRP A 337 22.51 17.79 -31.76
CA TRP A 337 21.43 17.32 -30.89
C TRP A 337 20.70 16.13 -31.49
N SER A 338 20.29 16.22 -32.76
CA SER A 338 19.69 15.08 -33.47
C SER A 338 20.65 13.89 -33.52
N TYR A 339 21.94 14.15 -33.76
CA TYR A 339 22.99 13.11 -33.75
C TYR A 339 23.05 12.35 -32.42
N LEU A 340 23.02 13.07 -31.29
CA LEU A 340 23.05 12.44 -29.96
C LEU A 340 21.77 11.65 -29.67
N GLN A 341 20.60 12.18 -30.07
CA GLN A 341 19.32 11.48 -29.92
C GLN A 341 19.29 10.18 -30.74
N ASP A 342 19.84 10.20 -31.95
CA ASP A 342 19.97 9.00 -32.80
C ASP A 342 20.89 7.95 -32.14
N LEU A 343 22.06 8.37 -31.66
CA LEU A 343 23.00 7.48 -30.97
C LEU A 343 22.42 6.89 -29.68
N ALA A 344 21.68 7.68 -28.89
CA ALA A 344 20.99 7.20 -27.69
C ALA A 344 19.92 6.15 -28.04
N THR A 345 19.08 6.44 -29.04
CA THR A 345 18.04 5.51 -29.52
C THR A 345 18.64 4.18 -30.01
N ILE A 346 19.78 4.24 -30.70
CA ILE A 346 20.51 3.05 -31.14
C ILE A 346 21.06 2.27 -29.94
N SER A 347 21.67 2.95 -28.97
CA SER A 347 22.19 2.34 -27.75
C SER A 347 21.13 1.61 -26.93
N ASP A 348 19.94 2.21 -26.77
CA ASP A 348 18.82 1.61 -26.04
C ASP A 348 18.25 0.40 -26.78
N PHE A 349 18.11 0.51 -28.10
CA PHE A 349 17.71 -0.62 -28.93
C PHE A 349 18.69 -1.80 -28.78
N ILE A 350 20.01 -1.55 -28.83
CA ILE A 350 21.03 -2.58 -28.63
C ILE A 350 20.89 -3.22 -27.24
N ALA A 351 20.65 -2.43 -26.19
CA ALA A 351 20.44 -2.97 -24.84
C ALA A 351 19.26 -3.95 -24.79
N GLY A 352 18.11 -3.58 -25.37
CA GLY A 352 16.94 -4.45 -25.42
C GLY A 352 17.13 -5.70 -26.29
N VAL A 353 18.01 -5.67 -27.29
CA VAL A 353 18.41 -6.87 -28.03
C VAL A 353 19.30 -7.77 -27.16
N ILE A 354 20.29 -7.20 -26.45
CA ILE A 354 21.15 -7.95 -25.52
C ILE A 354 20.32 -8.65 -24.45
N GLU A 355 19.31 -7.99 -23.89
CA GLU A 355 18.42 -8.57 -22.88
C GLU A 355 17.66 -9.78 -23.42
N ARG A 356 17.06 -9.66 -24.61
CA ARG A 356 16.35 -10.77 -25.28
C ARG A 356 17.24 -11.93 -25.69
N MET A 357 18.51 -11.67 -26.01
CA MET A 357 19.48 -12.75 -26.25
C MET A 357 19.92 -13.45 -24.97
N ARG A 358 19.70 -12.82 -23.80
CA ARG A 358 20.10 -13.34 -22.48
C ARG A 358 19.01 -14.17 -21.81
N SER A 359 17.75 -13.75 -21.96
CA SER A 359 16.57 -14.57 -21.66
C SER A 359 16.56 -15.83 -22.50
#